data_AF-A0A7J9CTM3-F1
#
_entry.id   AF-A0A7J9CTM3-F1
#
_cell.length_a   1.000
_cell.length_b   1.000
_cell.length_c   1.000
_cell.angle_alpha   90.00
_cell.angle_beta   90.00
_cell.angle_gamma   90.00
#
_symmetry.space_group_name_H-M   'P 1'
#
loop_
_entity.id
_entity.type
_entity.pdbx_description
1 polymer ?
#
loop_
_entity_poly.entity_id
_entity_poly.type
_entity_poly.pdbx_seq_one_letter_code
_entity_poly.pdbx_strand_id
1 'polypeptide(L)'
;MRSVGAGECWHKHGSFLEHLVDIYRILKIWKAQDSVCLCGLFHSAYSNSYVNLAIFDPSTGRDVVRGHVGDAAERLIYLFCVVPRQPLIHDDLLFKYTDSEIVEHLAASEVSLKNAKEKGVFNEDEAWRNKIRGLVPENGLTVKHIKTGEDVLVSRRVLAIFLMMTMADFSDQLYGFQDVLFENFDGRLEFVGNNNVALWPGNGKPGLWLNSISRMGAIYSLILREEEIFVEQRKRVSGIEVETDRDEDIELVVPPVFEHCSKVLGAKEQIEARDLYWEAVCDDSKGGQERAEELLLGSIEKNPFVGEPHVVLAQVYLTKGRFEEAEKEAEKGLILMLEWSGPWDKRMSWEGWIAWGRVVLMKAKEQSWPQTSWGVLNLGLVK
;
A
#
# COMPACT_ATOMS: atom_id res chain seq x y z
N MET A 1 12.49 14.96 14.44
CA MET A 1 11.80 15.20 13.15
C MET A 1 11.43 16.66 12.96
N ARG A 2 10.54 17.27 13.77
CA ARG A 2 10.22 18.71 13.63
C ARG A 2 11.44 19.62 13.84
N SER A 3 12.24 19.36 14.87
CA SER A 3 13.47 20.11 15.18
C SER A 3 14.53 20.06 14.07
N VAL A 4 14.38 19.15 13.11
CA VAL A 4 15.33 18.95 12.01
C VAL A 4 14.70 19.29 10.64
N GLY A 5 13.58 20.02 10.63
CA GLY A 5 13.00 20.58 9.40
C GLY A 5 12.13 19.62 8.58
N ALA A 6 11.82 18.41 9.06
CA ALA A 6 11.02 17.43 8.30
C ALA A 6 9.66 17.97 7.82
N GLY A 7 9.05 18.89 8.58
CA GLY A 7 7.76 19.51 8.23
C GLY A 7 7.86 20.59 7.14
N GLU A 8 9.07 21.02 6.78
CA GLU A 8 9.31 22.05 5.77
C GLU A 8 9.93 21.46 4.49
N CYS A 9 10.44 20.22 4.56
CA CYS A 9 10.95 19.51 3.40
C CYS A 9 9.81 19.05 2.49
N TRP A 10 9.82 19.51 1.24
CA TRP A 10 8.93 18.99 0.20
C TRP A 10 9.16 17.49 -0.01
N HIS A 11 8.07 16.73 -0.11
CA HIS A 11 8.09 15.31 -0.44
C HIS A 11 6.88 14.95 -1.30
N LYS A 12 7.08 14.97 -2.62
CA LYS A 12 6.14 14.48 -3.65
C LYS A 12 4.77 15.18 -3.62
N HIS A 13 3.89 14.77 -2.71
CA HIS A 13 2.53 15.28 -2.55
C HIS A 13 2.35 16.26 -1.36
N GLY A 14 3.24 16.25 -0.37
CA GLY A 14 3.11 17.07 0.84
C GLY A 14 4.45 17.36 1.50
N SER A 15 4.45 17.58 2.82
CA SER A 15 5.68 17.63 3.61
C SER A 15 6.19 16.23 3.93
N PHE A 16 7.51 16.12 4.14
CA PHE A 16 8.11 14.84 4.50
C PHE A 16 7.62 14.33 5.86
N LEU A 17 7.35 15.23 6.82
CA LEU A 17 6.80 14.83 8.11
C LEU A 17 5.40 14.21 7.99
N GLU A 18 4.53 14.79 7.17
CA GLU A 18 3.18 14.25 6.91
C GLU A 18 3.29 12.83 6.36
N HIS A 19 4.10 12.65 5.31
CA HIS A 19 4.38 11.35 4.72
C HIS A 19 4.85 10.31 5.77
N LEU A 20 5.83 10.64 6.61
CA LEU A 20 6.31 9.71 7.64
C LEU A 20 5.22 9.32 8.65
N VAL A 21 4.36 10.28 9.03
CA VAL A 21 3.24 10.04 9.94
C VAL A 21 2.15 9.20 9.26
N ASP A 22 1.91 9.42 7.97
CA ASP A 22 0.94 8.67 7.18
C ASP A 22 1.38 7.21 7.01
N ILE A 23 2.66 6.95 6.74
CA ILE A 23 3.21 5.58 6.71
C ILE A 23 3.07 4.91 8.07
N TYR A 24 3.39 5.62 9.16
CA TYR A 24 3.17 5.09 10.50
C TYR A 24 1.69 4.73 10.75
N ARG A 25 0.76 5.60 10.34
CA ARG A 25 -0.69 5.36 10.45
C ARG A 25 -1.10 4.11 9.67
N ILE A 26 -0.68 4.00 8.41
CA ILE A 26 -0.98 2.85 7.53
C ILE A 26 -0.52 1.55 8.20
N LEU A 27 0.73 1.47 8.63
CA LEU A 27 1.30 0.26 9.25
C LEU A 27 0.60 -0.10 10.56
N LYS A 28 0.24 0.90 11.39
CA LYS A 28 -0.52 0.66 12.63
C LYS A 28 -1.93 0.13 12.36
N ILE A 29 -2.62 0.66 11.34
CA ILE A 29 -3.94 0.17 10.93
C ILE A 29 -3.84 -1.26 10.35
N TRP A 30 -2.79 -1.56 9.61
CA TRP A 30 -2.47 -2.91 9.13
C TRP A 30 -2.01 -3.86 10.24
N LYS A 31 -1.89 -3.36 11.48
CA LYS A 31 -1.49 -4.11 12.68
C LYS A 31 -0.07 -4.67 12.62
N ALA A 32 0.83 -4.01 11.88
CA ALA A 32 2.23 -4.39 11.88
C ALA A 32 2.85 -4.22 13.28
N GLN A 33 3.88 -5.03 13.57
CA GLN A 33 4.64 -4.94 14.82
C GLN A 33 5.16 -3.51 15.05
N ASP A 34 5.26 -3.08 16.32
CA ASP A 34 5.65 -1.71 16.66
C ASP A 34 7.02 -1.31 16.09
N SER A 35 7.98 -2.24 16.03
CA SER A 35 9.29 -2.01 15.42
C SER A 35 9.20 -1.72 13.92
N VAL A 36 8.27 -2.37 13.21
CA VAL A 36 7.99 -2.13 11.78
C VAL A 36 7.28 -0.79 11.59
N CYS A 37 6.32 -0.45 12.45
CA CYS A 37 5.65 0.85 12.40
C CYS A 37 6.65 2.00 12.63
N LEU A 38 7.51 1.88 13.65
CA LEU A 38 8.58 2.84 13.92
C LEU A 38 9.62 2.87 12.80
N CYS A 39 9.87 1.73 12.13
CA CYS A 39 10.64 1.72 10.89
C CYS A 39 9.99 2.63 9.85
N GLY A 40 8.69 2.48 9.60
CA GLY A 40 7.88 3.39 8.77
C GLY A 40 8.06 4.87 9.11
N LEU A 41 7.96 5.22 10.39
CA LEU A 41 8.09 6.61 10.85
C LEU A 41 9.50 7.20 10.66
N PHE A 42 10.54 6.36 10.59
CA PHE A 42 11.94 6.79 10.52
C PHE A 42 12.67 6.26 9.28
N HIS A 43 11.96 5.76 8.26
CA HIS A 43 12.52 4.95 7.17
C HIS A 43 13.52 5.69 6.23
N SER A 44 13.75 6.98 6.46
CA SER A 44 14.78 7.76 5.76
C SER A 44 15.77 8.44 6.71
N ALA A 45 15.88 7.97 7.95
CA ALA A 45 16.67 8.65 8.98
C ALA A 45 18.15 8.80 8.62
N TYR A 46 18.72 7.85 7.87
CA TYR A 46 20.15 7.82 7.55
C TYR A 46 20.48 8.23 6.10
N SER A 47 19.55 8.92 5.42
CA SER A 47 19.53 9.11 3.97
C SER A 47 19.42 7.76 3.23
N ASN A 48 18.45 7.65 2.31
CA ASN A 48 18.14 6.42 1.58
C ASN A 48 18.54 6.52 0.10
N SER A 49 18.37 5.44 -0.66
CA SER A 49 18.76 5.33 -2.08
C SER A 49 18.00 6.25 -3.05
N TYR A 50 16.95 6.95 -2.61
CA TYR A 50 16.06 7.71 -3.50
C TYR A 50 16.01 9.19 -3.22
N VAL A 51 16.25 9.58 -1.97
CA VAL A 51 16.16 10.97 -1.56
C VAL A 51 17.39 11.36 -0.74
N ASN A 52 18.10 12.39 -1.20
CA ASN A 52 19.20 13.01 -0.48
C ASN A 52 18.68 13.96 0.62
N LEU A 53 17.68 13.50 1.37
CA LEU A 53 17.12 14.15 2.55
C LEU A 53 17.79 13.50 3.77
N ALA A 54 19.07 13.79 4.00
CA ALA A 54 19.65 13.57 5.33
C ALA A 54 19.02 14.62 6.26
N ILE A 55 17.78 14.37 6.68
CA ILE A 55 17.04 15.26 7.57
C ILE A 55 17.66 15.22 8.96
N PHE A 56 18.27 14.10 9.34
CA PHE A 56 19.03 14.05 10.58
C PHE A 56 20.45 14.55 10.33
N ASP A 57 20.90 15.42 11.23
CA ASP A 57 22.28 15.92 11.25
C ASP A 57 23.27 14.74 11.18
N PRO A 58 24.41 14.83 10.48
CA PRO A 58 25.43 13.78 10.47
C PRO A 58 25.89 13.31 11.86
N SER A 59 25.73 14.14 12.89
CA SER A 59 25.96 13.82 14.31
C SER A 59 24.82 13.05 14.99
N THR A 60 23.65 12.94 14.35
CA THR A 60 22.57 12.04 14.76
C THR A 60 22.98 10.61 14.37
N GLY A 61 23.91 10.07 15.14
CA GLY A 61 24.35 8.69 14.99
C GLY A 61 23.21 7.71 15.27
N ARG A 62 23.43 6.46 14.84
CA ARG A 62 22.50 5.34 15.07
C ARG A 62 22.08 5.22 16.54
N ASP A 63 22.96 5.57 17.48
CA ASP A 63 22.71 5.53 18.92
C ASP A 63 21.60 6.47 19.37
N VAL A 64 21.50 7.67 18.76
CA VAL A 64 20.45 8.64 19.08
C VAL A 64 19.09 8.12 18.63
N VAL A 65 19.01 7.63 17.39
CA VAL A 65 17.78 7.03 16.85
C VAL A 65 17.39 5.82 17.70
N ARG A 66 18.35 4.94 18.01
CA ARG A 66 18.14 3.77 18.89
C ARG A 66 17.59 4.15 20.25
N GLY A 67 18.10 5.22 20.86
CA GLY A 67 17.59 5.73 22.13
C GLY A 67 16.12 6.16 22.10
N HIS A 68 15.58 6.47 20.92
CA HIS A 68 14.18 6.84 20.74
C HIS A 68 13.26 5.68 20.33
N VAL A 69 13.74 4.76 19.48
CA VAL A 69 12.90 3.71 18.88
C VAL A 69 13.20 2.29 19.37
N GLY A 70 14.30 2.10 20.11
CA GLY A 70 14.79 0.79 20.54
C GLY A 70 15.59 0.04 19.47
N ASP A 71 16.30 -1.02 19.90
CA ASP A 71 17.21 -1.80 19.05
C ASP A 71 16.54 -2.42 17.82
N ALA A 72 15.39 -3.06 18.00
CA ALA A 72 14.70 -3.79 16.93
C ALA A 72 14.25 -2.85 15.80
N ALA A 73 13.65 -1.71 16.15
CA ALA A 73 13.23 -0.71 15.18
C ALA A 73 14.43 -0.06 14.49
N GLU A 74 15.47 0.31 15.26
CA GLU A 74 16.66 0.94 14.69
C GLU A 74 17.38 0.05 13.69
N ARG A 75 17.48 -1.26 13.96
CA ARG A 75 18.04 -2.22 13.00
C ARG A 75 17.26 -2.24 11.69
N LEU A 76 15.92 -2.26 11.75
CA LEU A 76 15.08 -2.23 10.54
C LEU A 76 15.23 -0.90 9.79
N ILE A 77 15.27 0.23 10.48
CA ILE A 77 15.50 1.56 9.88
C ILE A 77 16.84 1.58 9.15
N TYR A 78 17.89 1.08 9.79
CA TYR A 78 19.22 1.01 9.20
C TYR A 78 19.21 0.15 7.94
N LEU A 79 18.73 -1.10 8.03
CA LEU A 79 18.66 -2.01 6.88
C LEU A 79 17.85 -1.38 5.74
N PHE A 80 16.71 -0.78 6.06
CA PHE A 80 15.87 -0.12 5.07
C PHE A 80 16.70 0.95 4.35
N CYS A 81 17.42 1.83 5.08
CA CYS A 81 18.21 2.91 4.48
C CYS A 81 19.40 2.44 3.61
N VAL A 82 19.99 1.26 3.88
CA VAL A 82 21.24 0.83 3.21
C VAL A 82 21.05 -0.21 2.11
N VAL A 83 19.91 -0.90 2.09
CA VAL A 83 19.58 -1.91 1.08
C VAL A 83 19.10 -1.23 -0.22
N PRO A 84 19.53 -1.69 -1.41
CA PRO A 84 19.08 -1.16 -2.69
C PRO A 84 17.67 -1.67 -3.01
N ARG A 85 16.66 -1.05 -2.39
CA ARG A 85 15.28 -1.55 -2.42
C ARG A 85 14.66 -1.54 -3.83
N GLN A 86 15.04 -0.61 -4.70
CA GLN A 86 14.44 -0.51 -6.05
C GLN A 86 14.72 -1.78 -6.86
N PRO A 87 15.98 -2.13 -7.13
CA PRO A 87 16.26 -3.35 -7.87
C PRO A 87 15.78 -4.59 -7.12
N LEU A 88 15.94 -4.64 -5.80
CA LEU A 88 15.54 -5.79 -5.00
C LEU A 88 14.03 -6.08 -5.07
N ILE A 89 13.18 -5.06 -4.95
CA ILE A 89 11.73 -5.22 -4.96
C ILE A 89 11.19 -5.29 -6.38
N HIS A 90 11.67 -4.44 -7.29
CA HIS A 90 11.15 -4.37 -8.65
C HIS A 90 11.79 -5.42 -9.57
N ASP A 91 13.10 -5.31 -9.80
CA ASP A 91 13.79 -6.09 -10.82
C ASP A 91 13.96 -7.56 -10.42
N ASP A 92 14.29 -7.80 -9.15
CA ASP A 92 14.64 -9.12 -8.62
C ASP A 92 13.42 -9.91 -8.13
N LEU A 93 12.30 -9.23 -7.85
CA LEU A 93 11.10 -9.87 -7.29
C LEU A 93 9.85 -9.61 -8.14
N LEU A 94 9.35 -8.37 -8.18
CA LEU A 94 8.06 -8.04 -8.78
C LEU A 94 8.01 -8.33 -10.29
N PHE A 95 9.06 -7.98 -11.03
CA PHE A 95 9.12 -8.16 -12.49
C PHE A 95 9.44 -9.60 -12.91
N LYS A 96 9.72 -10.49 -11.95
CA LYS A 96 9.91 -11.93 -12.22
C LYS A 96 8.59 -12.69 -12.34
N TYR A 97 7.47 -12.03 -12.13
CA TYR A 97 6.13 -12.62 -12.17
C TYR A 97 5.24 -11.96 -13.21
N THR A 98 4.45 -12.74 -13.93
CA THR A 98 3.26 -12.24 -14.63
C THR A 98 2.05 -12.23 -13.71
N ASP A 99 1.02 -11.44 -14.05
CA ASP A 99 -0.23 -11.39 -13.27
C ASP A 99 -0.91 -12.77 -13.21
N SER A 100 -0.89 -13.53 -14.31
CA SER A 100 -1.45 -14.89 -14.38
C SER A 100 -0.71 -15.88 -13.48
N GLU A 101 0.63 -15.84 -13.47
CA GLU A 101 1.43 -16.71 -12.60
C GLU A 101 1.16 -16.41 -11.12
N ILE A 102 1.03 -15.12 -10.74
CA ILE A 102 0.73 -14.76 -9.35
C ILE A 102 -0.61 -15.34 -8.91
N VAL A 103 -1.66 -15.21 -9.74
CA VAL A 103 -3.00 -15.74 -9.44
C VAL A 103 -2.96 -17.26 -9.28
N GLU A 104 -2.29 -17.97 -10.18
CA GLU A 104 -2.12 -19.42 -10.09
C GLU A 104 -1.36 -19.84 -8.82
N HIS A 105 -0.26 -19.16 -8.52
CA HIS A 105 0.58 -19.45 -7.36
C HIS A 105 -0.12 -19.13 -6.03
N LEU A 106 -0.96 -18.10 -5.99
CA LEU A 106 -1.78 -17.80 -4.82
C LEU A 106 -2.77 -18.94 -4.54
N ALA A 107 -3.45 -19.46 -5.57
CA ALA A 107 -4.38 -20.56 -5.40
C ALA A 107 -3.66 -21.85 -4.95
N ALA A 108 -2.52 -22.16 -5.58
CA ALA A 108 -1.73 -23.33 -5.22
C ALA A 108 -1.20 -23.26 -3.79
N SER A 109 -0.60 -22.13 -3.39
CA SER A 109 0.01 -21.95 -2.07
C SER A 109 -0.96 -22.06 -0.91
N GLU A 110 -2.24 -21.69 -1.10
CA GLU A 110 -3.27 -21.88 -0.08
C GLU A 110 -3.52 -23.37 0.20
N VAL A 111 -3.57 -24.19 -0.85
CA VAL A 111 -3.71 -25.65 -0.74
C VAL A 111 -2.49 -26.26 -0.08
N SER A 112 -1.28 -25.84 -0.46
CA SER A 112 -0.02 -26.32 0.12
C SER A 112 0.06 -26.00 1.61
N LEU A 113 -0.26 -24.76 2.01
CA LEU A 113 -0.23 -24.35 3.42
C LEU A 113 -1.22 -25.16 4.26
N LYS A 114 -2.43 -25.38 3.74
CA LYS A 114 -3.43 -26.21 4.40
C LYS A 114 -2.93 -27.65 4.59
N ASN A 115 -2.35 -28.25 3.55
CA ASN A 115 -1.79 -29.60 3.62
C ASN A 115 -0.62 -29.70 4.60
N ALA A 116 0.25 -28.69 4.66
CA ALA A 116 1.36 -28.64 5.61
C ALA A 116 0.86 -28.62 7.05
N LYS A 117 -0.06 -27.70 7.40
CA LYS A 117 -0.60 -27.56 8.76
C LYS A 117 -1.44 -28.76 9.20
N GLU A 118 -2.38 -29.20 8.37
CA GLU A 118 -3.36 -30.22 8.76
C GLU A 118 -2.82 -31.65 8.61
N LYS A 119 -2.01 -31.92 7.58
CA LYS A 119 -1.60 -33.28 7.21
C LYS A 119 -0.11 -33.51 7.37
N GLY A 120 0.70 -32.48 7.59
CA GLY A 120 2.16 -32.60 7.64
C GLY A 120 2.76 -33.03 6.29
N VAL A 121 2.11 -32.66 5.18
CA VAL A 121 2.57 -32.99 3.82
C VAL A 121 3.28 -31.78 3.24
N PHE A 122 4.54 -31.98 2.84
CA PHE A 122 5.42 -30.97 2.27
C PHE A 122 5.84 -31.44 0.88
N ASN A 123 5.30 -30.83 -0.17
CA ASN A 123 5.72 -31.12 -1.53
C ASN A 123 6.77 -30.07 -1.94
N GLU A 124 7.99 -30.51 -2.14
CA GLU A 124 9.11 -29.63 -2.48
C GLU A 124 9.13 -29.28 -3.98
N ASP A 125 8.46 -30.07 -4.82
CA ASP A 125 8.50 -29.96 -6.28
C ASP A 125 7.41 -29.01 -6.84
N GLU A 126 6.66 -28.32 -5.97
CA GLU A 126 5.61 -27.39 -6.39
C GLU A 126 6.19 -26.19 -7.12
N ALA A 127 5.69 -25.90 -8.33
CA ALA A 127 6.19 -24.82 -9.18
C ALA A 127 6.23 -23.45 -8.46
N TRP A 128 5.20 -23.15 -7.67
CA TRP A 128 5.13 -21.89 -6.93
C TRP A 128 6.19 -21.80 -5.82
N ARG A 129 6.44 -22.90 -5.10
CA ARG A 129 7.46 -22.97 -4.04
C ARG A 129 8.84 -22.85 -4.64
N ASN A 130 9.11 -23.59 -5.72
CA ASN A 130 10.38 -23.53 -6.44
C ASN A 130 10.67 -22.11 -6.94
N LYS A 131 9.67 -21.43 -7.51
CA LYS A 131 9.85 -20.05 -7.96
C LYS A 131 10.12 -19.10 -6.78
N ILE A 132 9.30 -19.11 -5.73
CA ILE A 132 9.48 -18.15 -4.63
C ILE A 132 10.78 -18.40 -3.86
N ARG A 133 11.22 -19.65 -3.69
CA ARG A 133 12.50 -19.99 -3.06
C ARG A 133 13.70 -19.62 -3.91
N GLY A 134 13.58 -19.70 -5.23
CA GLY A 134 14.61 -19.24 -6.16
C GLY A 134 14.80 -17.72 -6.11
N LEU A 135 13.73 -16.98 -5.83
CA LEU A 135 13.76 -15.51 -5.67
C LEU A 135 14.11 -15.08 -4.25
N VAL A 136 13.64 -15.82 -3.24
CA VAL A 136 13.80 -15.52 -1.82
C VAL A 136 14.17 -16.79 -1.04
N PRO A 137 15.47 -17.15 -1.03
CA PRO A 137 15.97 -18.36 -0.38
C PRO A 137 15.69 -18.40 1.12
N GLU A 138 15.80 -19.59 1.71
CA GLU A 138 15.54 -19.83 3.15
C GLU A 138 16.41 -18.97 4.08
N ASN A 139 17.68 -18.76 3.68
CA ASN A 139 18.69 -18.00 4.42
C ASN A 139 18.68 -16.51 4.04
N GLY A 140 17.73 -16.09 3.20
CA GLY A 140 17.65 -14.72 2.70
C GLY A 140 18.54 -14.46 1.48
N LEU A 141 18.77 -13.18 1.22
CA LEU A 141 19.52 -12.65 0.09
C LEU A 141 20.68 -11.80 0.57
N THR A 142 21.84 -11.94 -0.06
CA THR A 142 22.96 -11.01 0.14
C THR A 142 22.89 -9.92 -0.91
N VAL A 143 22.74 -8.67 -0.47
CA VAL A 143 22.71 -7.48 -1.32
C VAL A 143 23.89 -6.56 -0.99
N LYS A 144 24.22 -5.65 -1.91
CA LYS A 144 25.29 -4.68 -1.70
C LYS A 144 24.78 -3.43 -1.00
N HIS A 145 25.45 -3.03 0.09
CA HIS A 145 25.19 -1.77 0.76
C HIS A 145 25.33 -0.61 -0.25
N ILE A 146 24.31 0.26 -0.35
CA ILE A 146 24.22 1.28 -1.41
C ILE A 146 25.40 2.28 -1.44
N LYS A 147 25.98 2.61 -0.27
CA LYS A 147 27.17 3.49 -0.15
C LYS A 147 28.51 2.75 -0.08
N THR A 148 28.65 1.70 0.74
CA THR A 148 29.95 1.05 1.00
C THR A 148 30.25 -0.11 0.05
N GLY A 149 29.24 -0.71 -0.59
CA GLY A 149 29.39 -1.91 -1.40
C GLY A 149 29.65 -3.19 -0.59
N GLU A 150 29.56 -3.13 0.74
CA GLU A 150 29.68 -4.29 1.61
C GLU A 150 28.47 -5.22 1.49
N ASP A 151 28.67 -6.49 1.83
CA ASP A 151 27.60 -7.48 1.83
C ASP A 151 26.66 -7.26 3.02
N VAL A 152 25.37 -7.19 2.72
CA VAL A 152 24.28 -7.08 3.70
C VAL A 152 23.34 -8.26 3.50
N LEU A 153 23.17 -9.07 4.54
CA LEU A 153 22.19 -10.15 4.55
C LEU A 153 20.79 -9.60 4.83
N VAL A 154 19.84 -9.95 3.99
CA VAL A 154 18.42 -9.61 4.12
C VAL A 154 17.63 -10.91 4.22
N SER A 155 17.12 -11.22 5.41
CA SER A 155 16.28 -12.41 5.62
C SER A 155 14.98 -12.33 4.84
N ARG A 156 14.32 -13.48 4.65
CA ARG A 156 13.01 -13.55 4.00
C ARG A 156 11.97 -12.67 4.69
N ARG A 157 11.97 -12.61 6.03
CA ARG A 157 11.07 -11.78 6.81
C ARG A 157 11.36 -10.29 6.65
N VAL A 158 12.63 -9.88 6.66
CA VAL A 158 13.00 -8.48 6.40
C VAL A 158 12.60 -8.06 4.98
N LEU A 159 12.81 -8.93 3.98
CA LEU A 159 12.35 -8.66 2.61
C LEU A 159 10.83 -8.48 2.55
N ALA A 160 10.06 -9.34 3.22
CA ALA A 160 8.61 -9.22 3.30
C ALA A 160 8.18 -7.89 3.94
N ILE A 161 8.86 -7.45 5.00
CA ILE A 161 8.64 -6.13 5.60
C ILE A 161 8.98 -5.01 4.60
N PHE A 162 10.06 -5.12 3.84
CA PHE A 162 10.40 -4.10 2.83
C PHE A 162 9.36 -4.01 1.73
N LEU A 163 8.80 -5.14 1.32
CA LEU A 163 7.70 -5.21 0.36
C LEU A 163 6.45 -4.52 0.91
N MET A 164 6.02 -4.85 2.12
CA MET A 164 4.89 -4.19 2.80
C MET A 164 5.11 -2.68 2.97
N MET A 165 6.31 -2.29 3.39
CA MET A 165 6.71 -0.89 3.52
C MET A 165 6.64 -0.16 2.17
N THR A 166 7.03 -0.82 1.08
CA THR A 166 6.95 -0.25 -0.28
C THR A 166 5.49 -0.08 -0.71
N MET A 167 4.61 -1.02 -0.34
CA MET A 167 3.16 -0.88 -0.56
C MET A 167 2.60 0.35 0.17
N ALA A 168 2.96 0.55 1.46
CA ALA A 168 2.53 1.73 2.21
C ALA A 168 3.13 3.02 1.64
N ASP A 169 4.43 3.02 1.30
CA ASP A 169 5.15 4.16 0.74
C ASP A 169 4.51 4.66 -0.55
N PHE A 170 4.18 3.74 -1.46
CA PHE A 170 3.62 4.07 -2.75
C PHE A 170 2.16 4.51 -2.65
N SER A 171 1.35 3.86 -1.81
CA SER A 171 -0.06 4.22 -1.65
C SER A 171 -0.22 5.63 -1.07
N ASP A 172 0.70 6.06 -0.21
CA ASP A 172 0.69 7.41 0.36
C ASP A 172 1.11 8.50 -0.64
N GLN A 173 2.20 8.31 -1.37
CA GLN A 173 2.87 9.42 -2.05
C GLN A 173 2.57 9.56 -3.55
N LEU A 174 2.09 8.48 -4.20
CA LEU A 174 1.94 8.45 -5.66
C LEU A 174 0.55 8.90 -6.10
N TYR A 175 0.53 9.80 -7.08
CA TYR A 175 -0.66 10.23 -7.79
C TYR A 175 -0.31 10.50 -9.27
N GLY A 176 -1.24 11.05 -10.04
CA GLY A 176 -1.10 11.20 -11.49
C GLY A 176 0.13 11.98 -11.96
N PHE A 177 0.76 12.79 -11.10
CA PHE A 177 2.02 13.45 -11.43
C PHE A 177 3.16 12.46 -11.71
N GLN A 178 3.30 11.42 -10.88
CA GLN A 178 4.34 10.41 -11.08
C GLN A 178 4.05 9.54 -12.31
N ASP A 179 2.79 9.33 -12.66
CA ASP A 179 2.45 8.64 -13.90
C ASP A 179 2.98 9.39 -15.13
N VAL A 180 2.91 10.73 -15.12
CA VAL A 180 3.44 11.56 -16.21
C VAL A 180 4.97 11.60 -16.19
N LEU A 181 5.59 11.70 -15.02
CA LEU A 181 7.06 11.70 -14.87
C LEU A 181 7.71 10.44 -15.44
N PHE A 182 7.10 9.29 -15.16
CA PHE A 182 7.64 7.97 -15.52
C PHE A 182 6.95 7.32 -16.72
N GLU A 183 6.09 8.08 -17.43
CA GLU A 183 5.33 7.60 -18.60
C GLU A 183 4.54 6.31 -18.32
N ASN A 184 3.97 6.20 -17.10
CA ASN A 184 3.24 5.03 -16.59
C ASN A 184 1.81 4.90 -17.19
N PHE A 185 1.68 5.12 -18.50
CA PHE A 185 0.37 5.12 -19.17
C PHE A 185 -0.19 3.70 -19.37
N ASP A 186 0.63 2.68 -19.20
CA ASP A 186 0.23 1.28 -19.17
C ASP A 186 -0.23 0.81 -17.78
N GLY A 187 -0.05 1.65 -16.75
CA GLY A 187 -0.39 1.38 -15.35
C GLY A 187 0.48 0.31 -14.68
N ARG A 188 1.60 -0.08 -15.28
CA ARG A 188 2.45 -1.16 -14.75
C ARG A 188 3.36 -0.72 -13.60
N LEU A 189 3.64 0.58 -13.52
CA LEU A 189 4.56 1.27 -12.61
C LEU A 189 5.98 0.69 -12.68
N GLU A 190 6.50 0.55 -13.91
CA GLU A 190 7.82 -0.04 -14.17
C GLU A 190 8.96 0.99 -14.20
N PHE A 191 8.65 2.27 -14.02
CA PHE A 191 9.63 3.38 -14.00
C PHE A 191 10.50 3.47 -15.26
N VAL A 192 9.96 3.07 -16.42
CA VAL A 192 10.69 3.05 -17.70
C VAL A 192 10.82 4.41 -18.36
N GLY A 193 9.90 5.34 -18.10
CA GLY A 193 9.91 6.69 -18.67
C GLY A 193 10.78 7.69 -17.90
N ASN A 194 11.08 8.81 -18.55
CA ASN A 194 11.94 9.87 -17.98
C ASN A 194 11.53 11.28 -18.45
N ASN A 195 10.28 11.65 -18.19
CA ASN A 195 9.73 12.95 -18.58
C ASN A 195 10.06 14.03 -17.54
N ASN A 196 11.30 14.53 -17.57
CA ASN A 196 11.80 15.54 -16.64
C ASN A 196 11.23 16.96 -16.83
N VAL A 197 10.34 17.17 -17.81
CA VAL A 197 9.62 18.43 -18.05
C VAL A 197 8.17 18.39 -17.59
N ALA A 198 7.73 17.30 -16.95
CA ALA A 198 6.40 17.22 -16.36
C ALA A 198 6.18 18.31 -15.29
N LEU A 199 5.02 18.97 -15.34
CA LEU A 199 4.70 20.05 -14.41
C LEU A 199 4.04 19.53 -13.14
N TRP A 200 4.55 19.93 -11.98
CA TRP A 200 3.90 19.73 -10.69
C TRP A 200 2.83 20.81 -10.43
N PRO A 201 1.66 20.51 -9.81
CA PRO A 201 1.25 19.19 -9.33
C PRO A 201 0.57 18.33 -10.40
N GLY A 202 0.59 18.72 -11.67
CA GLY A 202 -0.16 18.04 -12.74
C GLY A 202 -1.66 18.34 -12.66
N ASN A 203 -2.50 17.39 -13.09
CA ASN A 203 -3.96 17.53 -13.04
C ASN A 203 -4.59 17.02 -11.73
N GLY A 204 -3.81 16.44 -10.82
CA GLY A 204 -4.30 15.87 -9.56
C GLY A 204 -5.08 14.56 -9.69
N LYS A 205 -5.02 13.87 -10.85
CA LYS A 205 -5.63 12.54 -11.01
C LYS A 205 -5.12 11.55 -9.94
N PRO A 206 -5.95 10.60 -9.49
CA PRO A 206 -5.44 9.43 -8.77
C PRO A 206 -4.36 8.69 -9.59
N GLY A 207 -3.37 8.13 -8.91
CA GLY A 207 -2.23 7.47 -9.57
C GLY A 207 -2.53 6.04 -10.03
N LEU A 208 -1.81 5.57 -11.05
CA LEU A 208 -1.87 4.20 -11.57
C LEU A 208 -0.85 3.27 -10.89
N TRP A 209 -0.96 3.16 -9.56
CA TRP A 209 -0.07 2.33 -8.74
C TRP A 209 -0.72 1.05 -8.23
N LEU A 210 -2.06 0.93 -8.29
CA LEU A 210 -2.81 -0.15 -7.63
C LEU A 210 -2.49 -1.53 -8.20
N ASN A 211 -2.31 -1.69 -9.51
CA ASN A 211 -1.87 -2.97 -10.07
C ASN A 211 -0.53 -3.40 -9.46
N SER A 212 0.48 -2.53 -9.46
CA SER A 212 1.79 -2.83 -8.89
C SER A 212 1.70 -3.20 -7.42
N ILE A 213 0.94 -2.45 -6.62
CA ILE A 213 0.78 -2.74 -5.19
C ILE A 213 0.00 -4.04 -4.95
N SER A 214 -1.02 -4.35 -5.76
CA SER A 214 -1.75 -5.62 -5.64
C SER A 214 -0.86 -6.84 -5.92
N ARG A 215 0.06 -6.72 -6.89
CA ARG A 215 1.07 -7.74 -7.19
C ARG A 215 2.08 -7.87 -6.04
N MET A 216 2.53 -6.75 -5.47
CA MET A 216 3.40 -6.75 -4.28
C MET A 216 2.71 -7.45 -3.09
N GLY A 217 1.44 -7.14 -2.82
CA GLY A 217 0.67 -7.82 -1.77
C GLY A 217 0.54 -9.32 -2.02
N ALA A 218 0.22 -9.72 -3.24
CA ALA A 218 0.14 -11.14 -3.59
C ALA A 218 1.48 -11.87 -3.41
N ILE A 219 2.59 -11.26 -3.81
CA ILE A 219 3.94 -11.82 -3.59
C ILE A 219 4.28 -11.87 -2.10
N TYR A 220 3.89 -10.85 -1.32
CA TYR A 220 4.01 -10.88 0.14
C TYR A 220 3.32 -12.11 0.73
N SER A 221 2.08 -12.41 0.29
CA SER A 221 1.35 -13.60 0.71
C SER A 221 2.07 -14.91 0.33
N LEU A 222 2.72 -14.98 -0.84
CA LEU A 222 3.53 -16.15 -1.22
C LEU A 222 4.76 -16.33 -0.31
N ILE A 223 5.45 -15.23 0.01
CA ILE A 223 6.60 -15.25 0.92
C ILE A 223 6.17 -15.72 2.31
N LEU A 224 5.08 -15.16 2.84
CA LEU A 224 4.53 -15.54 4.14
C LEU A 224 4.16 -17.03 4.18
N ARG A 225 3.43 -17.53 3.19
CA ARG A 225 2.99 -18.92 3.14
C ARG A 225 4.17 -19.88 3.04
N GLU A 226 5.19 -19.56 2.23
CA GLU A 226 6.40 -20.39 2.17
C GLU A 226 7.14 -20.38 3.51
N GLU A 227 7.24 -19.24 4.18
CA GLU A 227 7.88 -19.15 5.50
C GLU A 227 7.12 -19.96 6.55
N GLU A 228 5.79 -19.92 6.55
CA GLU A 228 4.97 -20.74 7.44
C GLU A 228 5.15 -22.25 7.18
N ILE A 229 5.17 -22.67 5.92
CA ILE A 229 5.39 -24.07 5.57
C ILE A 229 6.79 -24.52 6.00
N PHE A 230 7.81 -23.69 5.75
CA PHE A 230 9.19 -23.96 6.17
C PHE A 230 9.30 -24.15 7.69
N VAL A 231 8.75 -23.23 8.47
CA VAL A 231 8.76 -23.30 9.94
C VAL A 231 8.00 -24.54 10.43
N GLU A 232 6.85 -24.85 9.84
CA GLU A 232 6.05 -26.04 10.18
C GLU A 232 6.82 -27.34 9.91
N GLN A 233 7.51 -27.42 8.77
CA GLN A 233 8.35 -28.56 8.41
C GLN A 233 9.51 -28.72 9.39
N ARG A 234 10.24 -27.63 9.69
CA ARG A 234 11.35 -27.63 10.63
C ARG A 234 10.91 -28.07 12.02
N LYS A 235 9.79 -27.55 12.52
CA LYS A 235 9.20 -27.94 13.81
C LYS A 235 8.94 -29.44 13.88
N ARG A 236 8.37 -30.03 12.82
CA ARG A 236 8.07 -31.47 12.78
C ARG A 236 9.30 -32.36 12.66
N VAL A 237 10.31 -31.94 11.89
CA VAL A 237 11.51 -32.76 11.62
C VAL A 237 12.55 -32.65 12.72
N SER A 238 12.83 -31.43 13.18
CA SER A 238 13.96 -31.13 14.09
C SER A 238 13.54 -30.79 15.52
N GLY A 239 12.26 -30.49 15.75
CA GLY A 239 11.77 -29.97 17.03
C GLY A 239 12.20 -28.53 17.34
N ILE A 240 12.92 -27.85 16.44
CA ILE A 240 13.36 -26.46 16.61
C ILE A 240 12.23 -25.52 16.25
N GLU A 241 11.72 -24.79 17.25
CA GLU A 241 10.59 -23.87 17.05
C GLU A 241 11.01 -22.49 16.50
N VAL A 242 12.15 -21.95 16.94
CA VAL A 242 12.60 -20.59 16.61
C VAL A 242 14.09 -20.58 16.28
N GLU A 243 14.44 -19.93 15.16
CA GLU A 243 15.82 -19.61 14.79
C GLU A 243 16.05 -18.10 14.80
N THR A 244 16.96 -17.63 15.67
CA THR A 244 17.24 -16.20 15.85
C THR A 244 17.92 -15.56 14.64
N ASP A 245 18.63 -16.34 13.83
CA ASP A 245 19.41 -15.84 12.69
C ASP A 245 18.54 -15.53 11.45
N ARG A 246 17.23 -15.83 11.50
CA ARG A 246 16.26 -15.64 10.40
C ARG A 246 15.21 -14.56 10.67
N ASP A 247 15.42 -13.73 11.70
CA ASP A 247 14.50 -12.66 12.13
C ASP A 247 13.08 -13.18 12.47
N GLU A 248 12.98 -14.38 13.06
CA GLU A 248 11.69 -15.01 13.35
C GLU A 248 10.87 -14.33 14.46
N ASP A 249 11.47 -13.38 15.17
CA ASP A 249 10.83 -12.46 16.10
C ASP A 249 10.02 -11.35 15.39
N ILE A 250 10.24 -11.12 14.08
CA ILE A 250 9.46 -10.18 13.28
C ILE A 250 8.15 -10.84 12.86
N GLU A 251 7.02 -10.39 13.41
CA GLU A 251 5.70 -10.86 13.01
C GLU A 251 5.32 -10.36 11.60
N LEU A 252 4.92 -11.28 10.73
CA LEU A 252 4.42 -10.98 9.40
C LEU A 252 2.89 -10.97 9.42
N VAL A 253 2.30 -9.79 9.29
CA VAL A 253 0.84 -9.58 9.22
C VAL A 253 0.40 -9.33 7.79
N VAL A 254 -0.77 -9.84 7.39
CA VAL A 254 -1.30 -9.61 6.05
C VAL A 254 -2.04 -8.27 5.98
N PRO A 255 -1.62 -7.30 5.14
CA PRO A 255 -2.36 -6.06 4.94
C PRO A 255 -3.80 -6.34 4.50
N PRO A 256 -4.80 -5.56 4.98
CA PRO A 256 -6.22 -5.83 4.71
C PRO A 256 -6.63 -5.48 3.26
N VAL A 257 -5.80 -4.75 2.52
CA VAL A 257 -6.07 -4.32 1.15
C VAL A 257 -6.10 -5.49 0.16
N PHE A 258 -6.84 -5.34 -0.95
CA PHE A 258 -6.98 -6.36 -2.00
C PHE A 258 -7.45 -7.72 -1.48
N GLU A 259 -8.47 -7.71 -0.63
CA GLU A 259 -9.00 -8.90 0.06
C GLU A 259 -7.87 -9.67 0.79
N HIS A 260 -7.19 -9.00 1.71
CA HIS A 260 -6.04 -9.57 2.42
C HIS A 260 -4.94 -10.06 1.48
N CYS A 261 -4.55 -9.21 0.51
CA CYS A 261 -3.47 -9.49 -0.43
C CYS A 261 -3.67 -10.80 -1.23
N SER A 262 -4.92 -11.14 -1.53
CA SER A 262 -5.29 -12.35 -2.29
C SER A 262 -5.77 -12.05 -3.72
N LYS A 263 -5.92 -10.78 -4.08
CA LYS A 263 -6.33 -10.32 -5.41
C LYS A 263 -5.25 -9.50 -6.09
N VAL A 264 -5.15 -9.70 -7.41
CA VAL A 264 -4.35 -8.88 -8.32
C VAL A 264 -5.31 -8.06 -9.17
N LEU A 265 -5.17 -6.74 -9.15
CA LEU A 265 -5.95 -5.83 -9.99
C LEU A 265 -5.22 -5.65 -11.32
N GLY A 266 -5.89 -5.91 -12.45
CA GLY A 266 -5.27 -5.76 -13.77
C GLY A 266 -4.95 -4.31 -14.12
N ALA A 267 -3.90 -4.11 -14.91
CA ALA A 267 -3.38 -2.78 -15.23
C ALA A 267 -4.35 -1.96 -16.10
N LYS A 268 -5.06 -2.62 -17.02
CA LYS A 268 -6.09 -2.00 -17.85
C LYS A 268 -7.32 -1.61 -17.03
N GLU A 269 -7.75 -2.49 -16.14
CA GLU A 269 -8.92 -2.30 -15.29
C GLU A 269 -8.76 -1.08 -14.37
N GLN A 270 -7.59 -0.89 -13.74
CA GLN A 270 -7.36 0.32 -12.94
C GLN A 270 -7.37 1.62 -13.78
N ILE A 271 -6.91 1.58 -15.04
CA ILE A 271 -6.90 2.76 -15.91
C ILE A 271 -8.34 3.13 -16.25
N GLU A 272 -9.12 2.15 -16.69
CA GLU A 272 -10.55 2.33 -16.96
C GLU A 272 -11.28 2.85 -15.72
N ALA A 273 -11.03 2.25 -14.55
CA ALA A 273 -11.65 2.69 -13.31
C ALA A 273 -11.30 4.14 -12.94
N ARG A 274 -10.02 4.52 -13.06
CA ARG A 274 -9.54 5.89 -12.80
C ARG A 274 -10.20 6.88 -13.72
N ASP A 275 -10.24 6.60 -15.01
CA ASP A 275 -10.73 7.56 -15.99
C ASP A 275 -12.26 7.72 -15.90
N LEU A 276 -13.00 6.65 -15.60
CA LEU A 276 -14.44 6.72 -15.28
C LEU A 276 -14.71 7.56 -14.03
N TYR A 277 -13.98 7.30 -12.93
CA TYR A 277 -14.09 8.09 -11.69
C TYR A 277 -13.76 9.56 -11.97
N TRP A 278 -12.67 9.82 -12.68
CA TRP A 278 -12.20 11.17 -12.97
C TRP A 278 -13.20 11.97 -13.80
N GLU A 279 -13.81 11.34 -14.81
CA GLU A 279 -14.90 11.94 -15.59
C GLU A 279 -16.08 12.29 -14.68
N ALA A 280 -16.49 11.37 -13.80
CA ALA A 280 -17.63 11.57 -12.91
C ALA A 280 -17.47 12.76 -11.94
N VAL A 281 -16.25 12.99 -11.44
CA VAL A 281 -15.98 14.02 -10.41
C VAL A 281 -15.41 15.33 -10.95
N CYS A 282 -15.01 15.39 -12.22
CA CYS A 282 -14.42 16.59 -12.82
C CYS A 282 -15.23 17.17 -13.99
N ASP A 283 -15.94 16.35 -14.77
CA ASP A 283 -16.72 16.87 -15.91
C ASP A 283 -18.08 17.36 -15.41
N ASP A 284 -18.07 18.58 -14.88
CA ASP A 284 -19.27 19.29 -14.45
C ASP A 284 -20.13 19.54 -15.71
N SER A 285 -21.34 18.97 -15.77
CA SER A 285 -22.48 19.32 -16.67
C SER A 285 -22.80 18.50 -17.94
N LYS A 286 -22.04 17.48 -18.35
CA LYS A 286 -22.44 16.65 -19.52
C LYS A 286 -23.09 15.33 -19.12
N GLY A 287 -24.38 15.38 -18.76
CA GLY A 287 -25.21 14.18 -18.56
C GLY A 287 -25.90 14.05 -17.20
N GLY A 288 -25.67 14.99 -16.27
CA GLY A 288 -26.36 15.04 -14.98
C GLY A 288 -26.07 13.84 -14.07
N GLN A 289 -26.94 13.62 -13.08
CA GLN A 289 -26.76 12.59 -12.05
C GLN A 289 -26.78 11.15 -12.60
N GLU A 290 -27.48 10.91 -13.71
CA GLU A 290 -27.55 9.58 -14.33
C GLU A 290 -26.22 9.17 -14.93
N ARG A 291 -25.55 10.08 -15.63
CA ARG A 291 -24.21 9.83 -16.17
C ARG A 291 -23.18 9.64 -15.05
N ALA A 292 -23.25 10.46 -14.00
CA ALA A 292 -22.37 10.29 -12.85
C ALA A 292 -22.55 8.91 -12.18
N GLU A 293 -23.78 8.45 -12.01
CA GLU A 293 -24.09 7.12 -11.49
C GLU A 293 -23.49 6.01 -12.37
N GLU A 294 -23.71 6.06 -13.69
CA GLU A 294 -23.16 5.08 -14.65
C GLU A 294 -21.63 5.00 -14.58
N LEU A 295 -20.96 6.15 -14.58
CA LEU A 295 -19.50 6.25 -14.52
C LEU A 295 -18.95 5.69 -13.21
N LEU A 296 -19.57 6.02 -12.07
CA LEU A 296 -19.12 5.54 -10.75
C LEU A 296 -19.35 4.04 -10.59
N LEU A 297 -20.48 3.51 -11.06
CA LEU A 297 -20.72 2.06 -11.09
C LEU A 297 -19.68 1.34 -11.94
N GLY A 298 -19.38 1.85 -13.14
CA GLY A 298 -18.33 1.29 -13.98
C GLY A 298 -16.94 1.39 -13.34
N SER A 299 -16.64 2.48 -12.62
CA SER A 299 -15.39 2.62 -11.88
C SER A 299 -15.23 1.55 -10.79
N ILE A 300 -16.28 1.34 -9.99
CA ILE A 300 -16.32 0.34 -8.91
C ILE A 300 -16.22 -1.08 -9.45
N GLU A 301 -16.91 -1.39 -10.55
CA GLU A 301 -16.83 -2.71 -11.19
C GLU A 301 -15.39 -3.04 -11.62
N LYS A 302 -14.69 -2.06 -12.18
CA LYS A 302 -13.32 -2.21 -12.67
C LYS A 302 -12.29 -2.20 -11.56
N ASN A 303 -12.53 -1.45 -10.48
CA ASN A 303 -11.66 -1.38 -9.33
C ASN A 303 -12.48 -1.32 -8.03
N PRO A 304 -12.79 -2.47 -7.43
CA PRO A 304 -13.60 -2.54 -6.21
C PRO A 304 -12.78 -2.30 -4.93
N PHE A 305 -11.51 -1.90 -5.06
CA PHE A 305 -10.56 -1.83 -3.96
C PHE A 305 -10.30 -0.42 -3.44
N VAL A 306 -10.97 0.61 -3.97
CA VAL A 306 -10.81 2.02 -3.55
C VAL A 306 -12.13 2.59 -3.07
N GLY A 307 -12.10 3.42 -2.03
CA GLY A 307 -13.32 3.85 -1.34
C GLY A 307 -13.99 5.09 -1.93
N GLU A 308 -13.24 5.94 -2.63
CA GLU A 308 -13.71 7.24 -3.13
C GLU A 308 -14.88 7.11 -4.11
N PRO A 309 -14.87 6.22 -5.12
CA PRO A 309 -16.01 6.03 -6.01
C PRO A 309 -17.29 5.63 -5.25
N HIS A 310 -17.17 4.77 -4.23
CA HIS A 310 -18.31 4.36 -3.39
C HIS A 310 -18.89 5.54 -2.60
N VAL A 311 -18.05 6.37 -1.97
CA VAL A 311 -18.51 7.56 -1.22
C VAL A 311 -19.21 8.56 -2.15
N VAL A 312 -18.68 8.79 -3.34
CA VAL A 312 -19.30 9.71 -4.31
C VAL A 312 -20.60 9.12 -4.87
N LEU A 313 -20.66 7.81 -5.13
CA LEU A 313 -21.89 7.14 -5.57
C LEU A 313 -22.98 7.21 -4.50
N ALA A 314 -22.62 7.04 -3.23
CA ALA A 314 -23.54 7.22 -2.12
C ALA A 314 -24.16 8.63 -2.09
N GLN A 315 -23.38 9.67 -2.37
CA GLN A 315 -23.89 11.04 -2.50
C GLN A 315 -24.87 11.19 -3.67
N VAL A 316 -24.59 10.55 -4.81
CA VAL A 316 -25.52 10.52 -5.95
C VAL A 316 -26.84 9.88 -5.53
N TYR A 317 -26.79 8.73 -4.85
CA TYR A 317 -27.98 8.05 -4.33
C TYR A 317 -28.76 8.88 -3.31
N LEU A 318 -28.09 9.58 -2.39
CA LEU A 318 -28.74 10.53 -1.48
C LEU A 318 -29.53 11.61 -2.22
N THR A 319 -28.93 12.15 -3.28
CA THR A 319 -29.58 13.19 -4.08
C THR A 319 -30.79 12.66 -4.84
N LYS A 320 -30.80 11.36 -5.19
CA LYS A 320 -31.94 10.66 -5.81
C LYS A 320 -32.96 10.11 -4.81
N GLY A 321 -32.75 10.29 -3.50
CA GLY A 321 -33.61 9.73 -2.45
C GLY A 321 -33.49 8.21 -2.26
N ARG A 322 -32.42 7.60 -2.78
CA ARG A 322 -32.11 6.16 -2.70
C ARG A 322 -31.28 5.85 -1.44
N PHE A 323 -31.91 6.03 -0.28
CA PHE A 323 -31.20 6.03 1.01
C PHE A 323 -30.58 4.68 1.38
N GLU A 324 -31.24 3.55 1.10
CA GLU A 324 -30.71 2.22 1.42
C GLU A 324 -29.47 1.89 0.58
N GLU A 325 -29.47 2.26 -0.70
CA GLU A 325 -28.29 2.08 -1.56
C GLU A 325 -27.16 3.04 -1.15
N ALA A 326 -27.50 4.29 -0.80
CA ALA A 326 -26.52 5.24 -0.28
C ALA A 326 -25.83 4.74 0.98
N GLU A 327 -26.57 4.14 1.91
CA GLU A 327 -26.00 3.58 3.15
C GLU A 327 -24.98 2.49 2.83
N LYS A 328 -25.33 1.53 1.97
CA LYS A 328 -24.44 0.43 1.57
C LYS A 328 -23.13 0.93 0.95
N GLU A 329 -23.24 1.86 0.00
CA GLU A 329 -22.06 2.42 -0.68
C GLU A 329 -21.22 3.27 0.28
N ALA A 330 -21.84 4.06 1.15
CA ALA A 330 -21.11 4.86 2.14
C ALA A 330 -20.34 3.98 3.14
N GLU A 331 -20.95 2.90 3.63
CA GLU A 331 -20.29 1.95 4.52
C GLU A 331 -19.13 1.25 3.82
N LYS A 332 -19.34 0.76 2.59
CA LYS A 332 -18.28 0.11 1.81
C LYS A 332 -17.11 1.06 1.53
N GLY A 333 -17.39 2.29 1.13
CA GLY A 333 -16.38 3.32 0.88
C GLY A 333 -15.56 3.64 2.13
N LEU A 334 -16.21 3.81 3.28
CA LEU A 334 -15.53 4.03 4.57
C LEU A 334 -14.66 2.84 4.98
N ILE A 335 -15.12 1.60 4.81
CA ILE A 335 -14.31 0.40 5.10
C ILE A 335 -13.03 0.41 4.25
N LEU A 336 -13.15 0.62 2.94
CA LEU A 336 -11.99 0.63 2.03
C LEU A 336 -11.01 1.77 2.37
N MET A 337 -11.51 2.96 2.69
CA MET A 337 -10.66 4.09 3.13
C MET A 337 -9.93 3.78 4.44
N LEU A 338 -10.57 3.06 5.36
CA LEU A 338 -9.93 2.62 6.60
C LEU A 338 -8.87 1.54 6.32
N GLU A 339 -9.15 0.57 5.46
CA GLU A 339 -8.20 -0.49 5.08
C GLU A 339 -6.93 0.07 4.44
N TRP A 340 -7.06 1.08 3.57
CA TRP A 340 -5.90 1.77 2.99
C TRP A 340 -5.21 2.72 3.96
N SER A 341 -5.96 3.39 4.83
CA SER A 341 -5.47 4.47 5.71
C SER A 341 -4.78 5.63 4.96
N GLY A 342 -5.12 5.80 3.69
CA GLY A 342 -4.68 6.88 2.82
C GLY A 342 -5.64 7.04 1.64
N PRO A 343 -5.66 8.19 0.97
CA PRO A 343 -6.56 8.43 -0.14
C PRO A 343 -5.93 8.02 -1.48
N TRP A 344 -6.73 7.42 -2.35
CA TRP A 344 -6.43 7.27 -3.77
C TRP A 344 -6.60 8.60 -4.51
N ASP A 345 -7.68 9.34 -4.23
CA ASP A 345 -7.86 10.72 -4.69
C ASP A 345 -7.25 11.72 -3.71
N LYS A 346 -6.01 12.12 -4.00
CA LYS A 346 -5.21 12.99 -3.14
C LYS A 346 -5.56 14.48 -3.22
N ARG A 347 -6.65 14.86 -3.90
CA ARG A 347 -7.15 16.25 -3.84
C ARG A 347 -7.72 16.60 -2.46
N MET A 348 -8.06 15.58 -1.68
CA MET A 348 -8.48 15.70 -0.28
C MET A 348 -7.63 14.81 0.61
N SER A 349 -7.41 15.24 1.85
CA SER A 349 -6.74 14.41 2.85
C SER A 349 -7.59 13.19 3.21
N TRP A 350 -6.94 12.18 3.80
CA TRP A 350 -7.63 11.01 4.32
C TRP A 350 -8.69 11.40 5.36
N GLU A 351 -8.37 12.31 6.27
CA GLU A 351 -9.30 12.82 7.29
C GLU A 351 -10.51 13.52 6.65
N GLY A 352 -10.29 14.26 5.56
CA GLY A 352 -11.35 14.91 4.80
C GLY A 352 -12.31 13.90 4.17
N TRP A 353 -11.76 12.86 3.53
CA TRP A 353 -12.55 11.77 2.96
C TRP A 353 -13.32 10.98 4.03
N ILE A 354 -12.69 10.66 5.16
CA ILE A 354 -13.35 9.98 6.29
C ILE A 354 -14.48 10.84 6.86
N ALA A 355 -14.26 12.15 7.03
CA ALA A 355 -15.29 13.06 7.53
C ALA A 355 -16.47 13.14 6.55
N TRP A 356 -16.20 13.29 5.25
CA TRP A 356 -17.25 13.33 4.22
C TRP A 356 -18.03 12.02 4.13
N GLY A 357 -17.33 10.87 4.10
CA GLY A 357 -17.96 9.55 4.09
C GLY A 357 -18.88 9.34 5.31
N ARG A 358 -18.48 9.81 6.49
CA ARG A 358 -19.32 9.76 7.70
C ARG A 358 -20.56 10.65 7.60
N VAL A 359 -20.44 11.86 7.04
CA VAL A 359 -21.58 12.75 6.77
C VAL A 359 -22.56 12.08 5.83
N VAL A 360 -22.07 11.50 4.72
CA VAL A 360 -22.87 10.77 3.73
C VAL A 360 -23.57 9.57 4.37
N LEU A 361 -22.86 8.75 5.14
CA LEU A 361 -23.45 7.60 5.86
C LEU A 361 -24.53 8.03 6.86
N MET A 362 -24.24 9.06 7.66
CA MET A 362 -25.20 9.60 8.62
C MET A 362 -26.48 10.06 7.91
N LYS A 363 -26.33 10.79 6.80
CA LYS A 363 -27.46 11.28 6.01
C LYS A 363 -28.28 10.18 5.36
N ALA A 364 -27.64 9.09 4.93
CA ALA A 364 -28.32 7.90 4.44
C ALA A 364 -29.17 7.25 5.54
N LYS A 365 -28.60 7.06 6.73
CA LYS A 365 -29.31 6.49 7.90
C LYS A 365 -30.47 7.35 8.40
N GLU A 366 -30.31 8.67 8.34
CA GLU A 366 -31.37 9.63 8.66
C GLU A 366 -32.43 9.75 7.56
N GLN A 367 -32.21 9.12 6.41
CA GLN A 367 -33.04 9.26 5.21
C GLN A 367 -33.28 10.74 4.85
N SER A 368 -32.22 11.55 4.92
CA SER A 368 -32.30 13.00 4.68
C SER A 368 -31.17 13.50 3.81
N TRP A 369 -31.48 14.37 2.85
CA TRP A 369 -30.48 15.06 2.05
C TRP A 369 -30.94 16.50 1.73
N PRO A 370 -30.08 17.52 1.89
CA PRO A 370 -30.47 18.90 1.61
C PRO A 370 -30.81 19.12 0.13
N GLN A 371 -31.85 19.93 -0.12
CA GLN A 371 -32.33 20.27 -1.46
C GLN A 371 -31.84 21.65 -1.94
N THR A 372 -30.89 22.25 -1.23
CA THR A 372 -30.33 23.57 -1.58
C THR A 372 -28.81 23.53 -1.45
N SER A 373 -28.11 24.32 -2.26
CA SER A 373 -26.65 24.44 -2.21
C SER A 373 -26.14 24.88 -0.83
N TRP A 374 -26.84 25.83 -0.19
CA TRP A 374 -26.53 26.23 1.19
C TRP A 374 -26.76 25.10 2.20
N GLY A 375 -27.77 24.27 1.99
CA GLY A 375 -28.00 23.09 2.81
C GLY A 375 -26.85 22.09 2.71
N VAL A 376 -26.33 21.85 1.49
CA VAL A 376 -25.16 20.99 1.26
C VAL A 376 -23.90 21.59 1.89
N LEU A 377 -23.65 22.89 1.69
CA LEU A 377 -22.49 23.59 2.27
C LEU A 377 -22.48 23.56 3.81
N ASN A 378 -23.67 23.52 4.42
CA ASN A 378 -23.83 23.45 5.87
C ASN A 378 -23.79 22.01 6.42
N LEU A 379 -23.66 21.00 5.57
CA LEU A 379 -23.34 19.64 6.03
C LEU A 379 -21.97 19.66 6.70
N GLY A 380 -21.86 19.05 7.88
CA GLY A 380 -20.62 19.11 8.67
C GLY A 380 -20.57 20.25 9.70
N LEU A 381 -21.56 21.15 9.74
CA LEU A 381 -21.88 21.92 10.95
C LEU A 381 -22.50 20.99 12.00
N VAL A 382 -21.70 20.07 12.54
CA VAL A 382 -22.12 19.16 13.60
C VAL A 382 -21.60 19.72 14.93
N LYS A 383 -22.50 19.82 15.90
CA LYS A 383 -22.22 20.18 17.30
C LYS A 383 -21.17 19.28 17.93
#